data_AF-A0A8J2QIJ8-F1
#
_entry.id   AF-A0A8J2QIJ8-F1
#
_cell.length_a   1.000
_cell.length_b   1.000
_cell.length_c   1.000
_cell.angle_alpha   90.00
_cell.angle_beta   90.00
_cell.angle_gamma   90.00
#
_symmetry.space_group_name_H-M   'P 1'
#
loop_
_entity.id
_entity.type
_entity.pdbx_description
1 polymer ?
#
loop_
_entity_poly.entity_id
_entity_poly.type
_entity_poly.pdbx_seq_one_letter_code
_entity_poly.pdbx_strand_id
1 'polypeptide(L)'
;MQNEWLDIGDFCIPLALKWRTLIYDWSPALLKFYLNAFQMTLPDQSNLVRWGKSTEKTCYICGKAVGTAKHLLVGCKVLLDSGQYSRRHDRVLEVIREAVSLSVARAQKGITTNERSVGFVREGTRATKSNVKPYSILKAASDWTIMMDTYEK
;
A
#
# COMPACT_ATOMS: atom_id res chain seq x y z
N MET A 1 -13.51 25.73 -3.21
CA MET A 1 -14.34 25.34 -2.06
C MET A 1 -15.00 23.94 -2.18
N GLN A 2 -14.64 23.08 -3.15
CA GLN A 2 -15.12 21.68 -3.21
C GLN A 2 -14.03 20.63 -2.96
N ASN A 3 -12.77 21.06 -2.84
CA ASN A 3 -11.61 20.17 -2.79
C ASN A 3 -10.85 20.28 -1.45
N GLU A 4 -11.23 21.18 -0.54
CA GLU A 4 -10.56 21.33 0.78
C GLU A 4 -10.64 20.07 1.64
N TRP A 5 -11.68 19.24 1.44
CA TRP A 5 -11.84 17.96 2.16
C TRP A 5 -10.90 16.85 1.68
N LEU A 6 -10.17 17.07 0.58
CA LEU A 6 -9.10 16.18 0.12
C LEU A 6 -7.77 16.50 0.81
N ASP A 7 -7.66 17.66 1.47
CA ASP A 7 -6.46 18.07 2.18
C ASP A 7 -6.48 17.47 3.60
N ILE A 8 -6.02 16.23 3.72
CA ILE A 8 -6.01 15.46 4.98
C ILE A 8 -4.78 15.88 5.84
N GLY A 9 -4.19 17.04 5.53
CA GLY A 9 -2.98 17.61 6.15
C GLY A 9 -1.76 17.55 5.24
N ASP A 10 -0.77 18.40 5.53
CA ASP A 10 0.41 18.65 4.67
C ASP A 10 1.23 17.41 4.28
N PHE A 11 1.09 16.30 5.01
CA PHE A 11 1.80 15.04 4.79
C PHE A 11 0.94 13.92 4.19
N CYS A 12 -0.36 14.16 4.01
CA CYS A 12 -1.29 13.17 3.49
C CYS A 12 -1.49 13.44 2.00
N ILE A 13 -0.95 12.57 1.14
CA ILE A 13 -1.25 12.64 -0.29
C ILE A 13 -2.74 12.31 -0.46
N PRO A 14 -3.57 13.24 -0.98
CA PRO A 14 -4.96 12.95 -1.22
C PRO A 14 -5.07 11.81 -2.21
N LEU A 15 -5.97 10.88 -1.95
CA LEU A 15 -6.28 9.86 -2.94
C LEU A 15 -6.77 10.56 -4.20
N ALA A 16 -6.04 10.40 -5.31
CA ALA A 16 -6.42 10.94 -6.60
C ALA A 16 -7.64 10.18 -7.15
N LEU A 17 -8.82 10.53 -6.64
CA LEU A 17 -10.11 9.94 -7.01
C LEU A 17 -10.46 10.33 -8.45
N LYS A 18 -10.08 9.46 -9.39
CA LYS A 18 -10.48 9.57 -10.81
C LYS A 18 -11.70 8.70 -11.04
N TRP A 19 -12.63 9.17 -11.87
CA TRP A 19 -13.80 8.39 -12.30
C TRP A 19 -13.42 7.01 -12.83
N ARG A 20 -12.33 6.92 -13.60
CA ARG A 20 -11.79 5.65 -14.08
C ARG A 20 -11.53 4.68 -12.92
N THR A 21 -10.89 5.14 -11.86
CA THR A 21 -10.51 4.31 -10.72
C THR A 21 -11.72 3.84 -9.93
N LEU A 22 -12.70 4.73 -9.71
CA LEU A 22 -13.94 4.37 -9.03
C LEU A 22 -14.79 3.36 -9.82
N ILE A 23 -14.82 3.47 -11.15
CA ILE A 23 -15.69 2.65 -12.01
C ILE A 23 -15.02 1.33 -12.41
N TYR A 24 -13.73 1.35 -12.72
CA TYR A 24 -13.04 0.22 -13.36
C TYR A 24 -11.98 -0.46 -12.48
N ASP A 25 -11.27 0.31 -11.65
CA ASP A 25 -10.13 -0.24 -10.90
C ASP A 25 -10.55 -0.80 -9.54
N TRP A 26 -11.59 -0.23 -8.92
CA TRP A 26 -12.04 -0.62 -7.59
C TRP A 26 -13.09 -1.72 -7.62
N SER A 27 -12.91 -2.73 -6.77
CA SER A 27 -13.97 -3.69 -6.54
C SER A 27 -15.16 -3.01 -5.86
N PRO A 28 -16.40 -3.50 -6.06
CA PRO A 28 -17.59 -2.97 -5.37
C PRO A 28 -17.44 -2.95 -3.84
N ALA A 29 -16.74 -3.94 -3.28
CA ALA A 29 -16.48 -4.02 -1.85
C ALA A 29 -15.55 -2.89 -1.36
N LEU A 30 -14.47 -2.62 -2.11
CA LEU A 30 -13.54 -1.54 -1.78
C LEU A 30 -14.21 -0.17 -1.89
N LEU A 31 -14.97 0.05 -2.96
CA LEU A 31 -15.73 1.29 -3.14
C LEU A 31 -16.72 1.50 -2.00
N LYS A 32 -17.51 0.48 -1.67
CA LYS A 32 -18.46 0.52 -0.55
C LYS A 32 -17.73 0.82 0.77
N PHE A 33 -16.61 0.16 1.04
CA PHE A 33 -15.81 0.42 2.24
C PHE A 33 -15.35 1.87 2.31
N TYR A 34 -14.75 2.38 1.22
CA TYR A 34 -14.23 3.73 1.16
C TYR A 34 -15.31 4.80 1.37
N LEU A 35 -16.45 4.68 0.67
CA LEU A 35 -17.57 5.62 0.82
C LEU A 35 -18.09 5.66 2.25
N ASN A 36 -18.23 4.49 2.89
CA ASN A 36 -18.69 4.42 4.28
C ASN A 36 -17.63 4.93 5.27
N ALA A 37 -16.35 4.70 5.01
CA ALA A 37 -15.26 5.23 5.83
C ALA A 37 -15.22 6.76 5.79
N PHE A 38 -15.34 7.34 4.58
CA PHE A 38 -15.36 8.78 4.38
C PHE A 38 -16.54 9.45 5.07
N GLN A 39 -17.73 8.84 5.00
CA GLN A 39 -18.93 9.35 5.65
C GLN A 39 -19.06 8.98 7.13
N MET A 40 -18.07 8.28 7.71
CA MET A 40 -18.11 7.78 9.08
C MET A 40 -19.33 6.88 9.36
N THR A 41 -19.80 6.15 8.34
CA THR A 41 -20.93 5.22 8.35
C THR A 41 -20.49 3.77 8.26
N LEU A 42 -19.23 3.46 8.61
CA LEU A 42 -18.78 2.08 8.74
C LEU A 42 -19.62 1.34 9.80
N PRO A 43 -19.77 0.01 9.67
CA PRO A 43 -20.49 -0.83 10.64
C PRO A 43 -19.67 -1.01 11.93
N ASP A 44 -19.30 0.09 12.58
CA ASP A 44 -18.71 0.10 13.92
C ASP A 44 -19.80 -0.01 14.99
N GLN A 45 -19.40 -0.27 16.23
CA GLN A 45 -20.34 -0.55 17.32
C GLN A 45 -21.31 0.61 17.56
N SER A 46 -20.86 1.85 17.40
CA SER A 46 -21.70 3.03 17.59
C SER A 46 -22.77 3.16 16.50
N ASN A 47 -22.40 2.87 15.26
CA ASN A 47 -23.33 2.90 14.13
C ASN A 47 -24.29 1.70 14.15
N LEU A 48 -23.83 0.51 14.57
CA LEU A 48 -24.70 -0.65 14.72
C LEU A 48 -25.83 -0.39 15.73
N VAL A 49 -25.54 0.29 16.85
CA VAL A 49 -26.58 0.73 17.79
C VAL A 49 -27.49 1.77 17.16
N ARG A 50 -26.92 2.77 16.45
CA ARG A 50 -27.70 3.80 15.75
C ARG A 50 -28.67 3.21 14.72
N TRP A 51 -28.31 2.11 14.06
CA TRP A 51 -29.16 1.42 13.09
C TRP A 51 -30.11 0.38 13.69
N GLY A 52 -30.16 0.28 15.03
CA GLY A 52 -31.00 -0.71 15.72
C GLY A 52 -30.56 -2.16 15.47
N LYS A 53 -29.28 -2.39 15.13
CA LYS A 53 -28.70 -3.72 14.90
C LYS A 53 -27.95 -4.27 16.11
N SER A 54 -27.66 -3.43 17.10
CA SER A 54 -27.03 -3.79 18.38
C SER A 54 -27.64 -2.95 19.51
N THR A 55 -27.46 -3.40 20.75
CA THR A 55 -27.82 -2.65 21.97
C THR A 55 -26.59 -2.05 22.66
N GLU A 56 -25.43 -2.69 22.49
CA GLU A 56 -24.19 -2.30 23.15
C GLU A 56 -23.32 -1.46 22.22
N LYS A 57 -22.92 -0.26 22.66
CA LYS A 57 -22.09 0.70 21.88
C LYS A 57 -20.64 0.74 22.34
N THR A 58 -20.29 0.09 23.45
CA THR A 58 -18.92 0.06 23.98
C THR A 58 -17.99 -0.72 23.06
N CYS A 59 -16.72 -0.33 23.06
CA CYS A 59 -15.68 -1.03 22.33
C CYS A 59 -15.54 -2.46 22.88
N TYR A 60 -15.75 -3.47 22.03
CA TYR A 60 -15.63 -4.88 22.40
C TYR A 60 -14.21 -5.32 22.79
N ILE A 61 -13.20 -4.46 22.56
CA ILE A 61 -11.79 -4.76 22.86
C ILE A 61 -11.40 -4.18 24.23
N CYS A 62 -11.68 -2.90 24.47
CA CYS A 62 -11.27 -2.25 25.71
C CYS A 62 -12.38 -2.15 26.76
N GLY A 63 -13.65 -2.30 26.37
CA GLY A 63 -14.82 -2.19 27.24
C GLY A 63 -15.06 -0.79 27.82
N LYS A 64 -14.26 0.23 27.47
CA LYS A 64 -14.24 1.53 28.15
C LYS A 64 -14.87 2.67 27.35
N ALA A 65 -14.51 2.78 26.08
CA ALA A 65 -14.96 3.88 25.21
C ALA A 65 -16.05 3.42 24.24
N VAL A 66 -16.74 4.37 23.60
CA VAL A 66 -17.64 4.07 22.48
C VAL A 66 -16.84 3.47 21.33
N GLY A 67 -17.29 2.32 20.82
CA GLY A 67 -16.64 1.54 19.75
C GLY A 67 -16.82 2.15 18.37
N THR A 68 -16.37 3.39 18.16
CA THR A 68 -16.33 4.04 16.85
C THR A 68 -15.19 3.48 15.99
N ALA A 69 -15.30 3.61 14.66
CA ALA A 69 -14.21 3.26 13.74
C ALA A 69 -12.91 4.00 14.10
N LYS A 70 -12.97 5.30 14.43
CA LYS A 70 -11.81 6.09 14.88
C LYS A 70 -11.19 5.49 16.14
N HIS A 71 -11.98 5.13 17.14
CA HIS A 71 -11.46 4.51 18.36
C HIS A 71 -10.76 3.18 18.07
N LEU A 72 -11.37 2.30 17.28
CA LEU A 72 -10.78 1.00 16.93
C LEU A 72 -9.49 1.15 16.13
N LEU A 73 -9.45 2.09 15.19
CA LEU A 73 -8.29 2.25 14.30
C LEU A 73 -7.12 2.99 14.94
N VAL A 74 -7.34 4.01 15.77
CA VAL A 74 -6.24 4.84 16.29
C VAL A 74 -6.33 5.18 17.79
N GLY A 75 -7.49 5.00 18.43
CA GLY A 75 -7.74 5.54 19.77
C GLY A 75 -7.83 4.51 20.90
N CYS A 76 -7.71 3.21 20.63
CA CYS A 76 -7.90 2.16 21.62
C CYS A 76 -6.57 1.84 22.33
N LYS A 77 -6.49 2.18 23.62
CA LYS A 77 -5.30 1.95 24.46
C LYS A 77 -4.89 0.46 24.51
N VAL A 78 -5.86 -0.45 24.57
CA VAL A 78 -5.59 -1.90 24.60
C VAL A 78 -4.97 -2.37 23.27
N LEU A 79 -5.44 -1.85 22.13
CA LEU A 79 -4.85 -2.15 20.82
C LEU A 79 -3.46 -1.54 20.65
N LEU A 80 -3.27 -0.34 21.19
CA LEU A 80 -1.96 0.31 21.21
C LEU A 80 -0.96 -0.51 22.03
N ASP A 81 -1.32 -0.89 23.26
CA ASP A 81 -0.44 -1.59 24.20
C ASP A 81 -0.13 -3.02 23.75
N SER A 82 -1.04 -3.64 23.00
CA SER A 82 -0.81 -4.95 22.37
C SER A 82 -0.04 -4.89 21.04
N GLY A 83 0.39 -3.69 20.61
CA GLY A 83 1.16 -3.52 19.36
C GLY A 83 0.37 -3.75 18.08
N GLN A 84 -0.96 -3.89 18.15
CA GLN A 84 -1.79 -4.24 16.99
C GLN A 84 -1.82 -3.13 15.92
N TYR A 85 -1.55 -1.89 16.33
CA TYR A 85 -1.44 -0.77 15.40
C TYR A 85 -0.21 -0.88 14.51
N SER A 86 0.95 -1.22 15.09
CA SER A 86 2.18 -1.51 14.33
C SER A 86 2.00 -2.74 13.46
N ARG A 87 1.34 -3.79 13.96
CA ARG A 87 1.13 -5.03 13.20
C ARG A 87 0.41 -4.82 11.86
N ARG A 88 -0.53 -3.89 11.77
CA ARG A 88 -1.20 -3.57 10.49
C ARG A 88 -0.24 -2.95 9.49
N HIS A 89 0.66 -2.09 9.96
CA HIS A 89 1.73 -1.52 9.15
C HIS A 89 2.75 -2.59 8.74
N ASP A 90 3.22 -3.39 9.69
CA ASP A 90 4.19 -4.46 9.45
C ASP A 90 3.67 -5.48 8.44
N ARG A 91 2.38 -5.82 8.50
CA ARG A 91 1.76 -6.73 7.53
C ARG A 91 1.76 -6.18 6.10
N VAL A 92 1.62 -4.87 5.93
CA VAL A 92 1.73 -4.23 4.60
C VAL A 92 3.18 -4.27 4.13
N LEU A 93 4.14 -3.97 5.02
CA LEU A 93 5.57 -4.06 4.70
C LEU A 93 6.00 -5.48 4.32
N GLU A 94 5.46 -6.51 4.97
CA GLU A 94 5.70 -7.91 4.63
C GLU A 94 5.29 -8.22 3.19
N VAL A 95 4.08 -7.81 2.78
CA VAL A 95 3.60 -8.02 1.40
C VAL A 95 4.49 -7.31 0.38
N ILE A 96 4.93 -6.08 0.69
CA ILE A 96 5.85 -5.33 -0.16
C ILE A 96 7.21 -6.05 -0.23
N ARG A 97 7.75 -6.48 0.91
CA ARG A 97 9.01 -7.23 1.01
C ARG A 97 8.95 -8.49 0.14
N GLU A 98 7.88 -9.27 0.22
CA GLU A 98 7.68 -10.47 -0.59
C GLU A 98 7.68 -10.15 -2.09
N ALA A 99 6.91 -9.15 -2.51
CA ALA A 99 6.81 -8.74 -3.91
C ALA A 99 8.15 -8.24 -4.47
N VAL A 100 8.89 -7.44 -3.69
CA VAL A 100 10.22 -6.95 -4.06
C VAL A 100 11.23 -8.09 -4.11
N SER A 101 11.23 -8.99 -3.12
CA SER A 101 12.12 -10.16 -3.08
C SER A 101 11.93 -11.05 -4.30
N LEU A 102 10.68 -11.31 -4.67
CA LEU A 102 10.35 -12.06 -5.88
C LEU A 102 10.86 -11.36 -7.15
N SER A 103 10.75 -10.03 -7.20
CA SER A 103 11.23 -9.23 -8.32
C SER A 103 12.75 -9.24 -8.44
N VAL A 104 13.48 -9.13 -7.31
CA VAL A 104 14.94 -9.25 -7.25
C VAL A 104 15.39 -10.64 -7.70
N ALA A 105 14.78 -11.71 -7.16
CA ALA A 105 15.12 -13.08 -7.54
C ALA A 105 14.91 -13.35 -9.04
N ARG A 106 13.84 -12.79 -9.63
CA ARG A 106 13.60 -12.86 -11.08
C ARG A 106 14.65 -12.09 -11.88
N ALA A 107 15.06 -10.92 -11.41
CA ALA A 107 16.09 -10.12 -12.07
C ALA A 107 17.44 -10.85 -12.05
N GLN A 108 17.83 -11.42 -10.90
CA GLN A 108 19.08 -12.17 -10.74
C GLN A 108 19.15 -13.42 -11.64
N LYS A 109 18.05 -14.17 -11.80
CA LYS A 109 18.00 -15.31 -12.76
C LYS A 109 18.27 -14.89 -14.21
N GLY A 110 17.99 -13.64 -14.56
CA GLY A 110 18.24 -13.08 -15.89
C GLY A 110 19.61 -12.43 -16.05
N ILE A 111 20.42 -12.36 -14.99
CA ILE A 111 21.84 -11.96 -15.07
C ILE A 111 22.61 -13.18 -15.55
N THR A 112 22.47 -13.52 -16.83
CA THR A 112 23.56 -14.20 -17.51
C THR A 112 24.70 -13.19 -17.60
N THR A 113 25.93 -13.63 -17.39
CA THR A 113 27.15 -12.83 -17.62
C THR A 113 27.18 -12.39 -19.08
N ASN A 114 26.44 -11.35 -19.44
CA ASN A 114 26.62 -10.65 -20.69
C ASN A 114 27.90 -9.85 -20.49
N GLU A 115 29.03 -10.46 -20.81
CA GLU A 115 30.15 -9.71 -21.36
C GLU A 115 29.53 -8.79 -22.42
N ARG A 116 29.56 -7.48 -22.14
CA ARG A 116 29.03 -6.49 -23.08
C ARG A 116 29.85 -6.62 -24.35
N SER A 117 29.37 -7.38 -25.33
CA SER A 117 30.05 -7.48 -26.62
C SER A 117 29.85 -6.13 -27.30
N VAL A 118 30.93 -5.35 -27.36
CA VAL A 118 30.94 -4.11 -28.12
C VAL A 118 30.96 -4.53 -29.58
N GLY A 119 29.83 -4.33 -30.27
CA GLY A 119 29.73 -4.58 -31.70
C GLY A 119 30.53 -3.53 -32.47
N PHE A 120 31.64 -3.94 -33.11
CA PHE A 120 32.40 -3.06 -33.99
C PHE A 120 31.63 -2.84 -35.31
N VAL A 121 31.53 -1.59 -35.74
CA VAL A 121 30.89 -1.20 -37.00
C VAL A 121 32.00 -0.88 -37.99
N ARG A 122 31.88 -1.40 -39.23
CA ARG A 122 32.87 -1.13 -40.28
C ARG A 122 32.79 0.33 -40.72
N GLU A 123 33.95 0.88 -41.08
CA GLU A 123 34.06 2.21 -41.66
C GLU A 123 33.12 2.37 -42.87
N GLY A 124 32.43 3.51 -42.95
CA GLY A 124 31.44 3.79 -44.00
C GLY A 124 30.04 3.18 -43.78
N THR A 125 29.82 2.39 -42.72
CA THR A 125 28.49 1.83 -42.39
C THR A 125 27.88 2.46 -41.15
N ARG A 126 26.55 2.65 -41.13
CA ARG A 126 25.82 3.17 -39.96
C ARG A 126 25.29 2.03 -39.11
N ALA A 127 25.45 2.15 -37.79
CA ALA A 127 24.86 1.22 -36.83
C ALA A 127 23.32 1.27 -36.89
N THR A 128 22.69 0.10 -36.88
CA THR A 128 21.24 -0.02 -36.68
C THR A 128 20.90 0.32 -35.23
N LYS A 129 20.02 1.30 -35.02
CA LYS A 129 19.52 1.64 -33.68
C LYS A 129 18.66 0.47 -33.19
N SER A 130 19.09 -0.21 -32.13
CA SER A 130 18.24 -1.19 -31.46
C SER A 130 17.25 -0.46 -30.54
N ASN A 131 16.01 -0.94 -30.49
CA ASN A 131 15.07 -0.52 -29.45
C ASN A 131 15.56 -1.08 -28.11
N VAL A 132 16.24 -0.23 -27.33
CA VAL A 132 16.70 -0.60 -25.99
C VAL A 132 15.47 -0.70 -25.08
N LYS A 133 15.23 -1.89 -24.53
CA LYS A 133 14.19 -2.06 -23.51
C LYS A 133 14.50 -1.17 -22.30
N PRO A 134 13.49 -0.57 -21.64
CA PRO A 134 13.72 0.25 -20.47
C PRO A 134 14.53 -0.53 -19.43
N TYR A 135 15.60 0.10 -18.95
CA TYR A 135 16.52 -0.48 -17.99
C TYR A 135 15.82 -0.66 -16.64
N SER A 136 15.78 -1.88 -16.12
CA SER A 136 15.29 -2.13 -14.77
C SER A 136 16.43 -1.94 -13.79
N ILE A 137 16.24 -1.09 -12.78
CA ILE A 137 17.22 -0.86 -11.72
C ILE A 137 17.63 -2.17 -11.03
N LEU A 138 16.71 -3.14 -10.91
CA LEU A 138 16.97 -4.44 -10.29
C LEU A 138 17.97 -5.31 -11.07
N LYS A 139 18.22 -5.00 -12.35
CA LYS A 139 19.24 -5.67 -13.17
C LYS A 139 20.61 -4.98 -13.11
N ALA A 140 20.71 -3.84 -12.43
CA ALA A 140 21.94 -3.06 -12.33
C ALA A 140 22.98 -3.67 -11.40
N ALA A 141 22.52 -4.45 -10.44
CA ALA A 141 23.31 -5.00 -9.36
C ALA A 141 22.78 -6.41 -9.00
N SER A 142 23.65 -7.25 -8.45
CA SER A 142 23.33 -8.63 -8.04
C SER A 142 23.21 -8.79 -6.54
N ASP A 143 23.59 -7.78 -5.76
CA ASP A 143 23.78 -7.77 -4.31
C ASP A 143 22.71 -6.98 -3.55
N TRP A 144 21.50 -6.89 -4.14
CA TRP A 144 20.37 -6.19 -3.50
C TRP A 144 20.05 -6.75 -2.11
N THR A 145 19.99 -5.87 -1.13
CA THR A 145 19.50 -6.14 0.22
C THR A 145 18.21 -5.36 0.49
N ILE A 146 17.25 -5.99 1.16
CA ILE A 146 15.93 -5.39 1.43
C ILE A 146 15.83 -5.07 2.91
N MET A 147 15.90 -3.78 3.23
CA MET A 147 15.68 -3.25 4.57
C MET A 147 14.23 -2.76 4.69
N MET A 148 13.57 -3.07 5.81
CA MET A 148 12.23 -2.57 6.13
C MET A 148 12.16 -2.25 7.61
N ASP A 149 11.45 -1.18 7.95
CA ASP A 149 11.22 -0.77 9.34
C ASP A 149 10.04 -1.56 9.92
N THR A 150 10.29 -2.83 10.26
CA THR A 150 9.33 -3.66 11.01
C THR A 150 9.59 -3.56 12.51
N TYR A 151 8.55 -3.66 13.34
CA TYR A 151 8.68 -3.56 14.80
C TYR A 151 9.40 -4.77 15.46
N GLU A 152 9.84 -5.76 14.68
CA GLU A 152 10.62 -6.90 15.19
C GLU A 152 11.96 -6.40 15.78
N LYS A 153 12.11 -6.62 17.09
CA LYS A 153 13.37 -6.52 17.83
C LYS A 153 14.23 -7.74 17.59
#